data_AF-A0A651GJT9-F1
#
_entry.id   AF-A0A651GJT9-F1
#
_cell.length_a   1.000
_cell.length_b   1.000
_cell.length_c   1.000
_cell.angle_alpha   90.00
_cell.angle_beta   90.00
_cell.angle_gamma   90.00
#
_symmetry.space_group_name_H-M   'P 1'
#
loop_
_entity.id
_entity.type
_entity.pdbx_description
1 polymer ?
#
loop_
_entity_poly.entity_id
_entity_poly.type
_entity_poly.pdbx_seq_one_letter_code
_entity_poly.pdbx_strand_id
1 'polypeptide(L)'
;MLDSVRRQLRITTRSLVAELQQLRAQLGKVDLTTFLAEAGVELEDIYKDSVGGWTALQRRAGIELAPAASDEGNIGKRVRMLLHLDDSERLTLLSRLASDEVTMGLLDIRQRRVATMVLAALFGESEVLEDLDEAAVRLQQHPALRSELGELAALLDDRAQHLPTTLSDLPEVPLQIHATYKRNEIAEAFGFAGVTWREGVRHEKETNSDLLLVTLNKSDKHYTPTTMYRDYVISRDRFHWESQSGTSQRSKTGRRYLGRASRPMLFVRFERDDPYLFIGQGDLESAHGDRPIAITWKLRTPLPEDVFQAARRVAG
;
A
#
# COMPACT_ATOMS: atom_id res chain seq x y z
N MET A 1 39.79 -16.34 -1.29
CA MET A 1 39.51 -16.11 -2.73
C MET A 1 38.09 -16.59 -2.96
N LEU A 2 37.04 -15.76 -2.97
CA LEU A 2 36.92 -14.40 -3.45
C LEU A 2 36.23 -13.50 -2.41
N ASP A 3 37.01 -12.68 -1.72
CA ASP A 3 36.52 -11.40 -1.20
C ASP A 3 36.31 -10.48 -2.41
N SER A 4 35.12 -10.53 -3.00
CA SER A 4 34.76 -9.59 -4.06
C SER A 4 34.29 -8.30 -3.42
N VAL A 5 35.21 -7.34 -3.42
CA VAL A 5 35.01 -5.89 -3.27
C VAL A 5 33.59 -5.49 -3.71
N ARG A 6 32.69 -5.25 -2.75
CA ARG A 6 31.44 -4.50 -2.95
C ARG A 6 31.82 -3.08 -3.34
N ARG A 7 32.10 -2.87 -4.63
CA ARG A 7 32.16 -1.52 -5.20
C ARG A 7 30.76 -0.94 -5.01
N GLN A 8 30.67 0.19 -4.31
CA GLN A 8 29.55 1.13 -4.43
C GLN A 8 29.53 1.67 -5.86
N LEU A 9 29.19 0.82 -6.82
CA LEU A 9 28.89 1.22 -8.17
C LEU A 9 27.59 1.99 -8.11
N ARG A 10 27.59 3.18 -8.70
CA ARG A 10 26.36 3.91 -8.98
C ARG A 10 25.42 2.97 -9.74
N ILE A 11 24.29 2.62 -9.13
CA ILE A 11 23.31 1.74 -9.75
C ILE A 11 22.76 2.46 -10.99
N THR A 12 23.05 1.88 -12.16
CA THR A 12 22.58 2.37 -13.46
C THR A 12 21.89 1.24 -14.20
N THR A 13 21.00 1.57 -15.14
CA THR A 13 20.39 0.57 -16.02
C THR A 13 21.44 -0.32 -16.69
N ARG A 14 22.56 0.27 -17.15
CA ARG A 14 23.64 -0.48 -17.80
C ARG A 14 24.32 -1.47 -16.86
N SER A 15 24.58 -1.09 -15.61
CA SER A 15 25.19 -2.00 -14.63
C SER A 15 24.23 -3.13 -14.25
N LEU A 16 22.94 -2.84 -14.06
CA LEU A 16 21.92 -3.86 -13.77
C LEU A 16 21.79 -4.88 -14.92
N VAL A 17 21.82 -4.41 -16.17
CA VAL A 17 21.80 -5.28 -17.36
C VAL A 17 23.02 -6.20 -17.39
N ALA A 18 24.22 -5.65 -17.17
CA ALA A 18 25.45 -6.44 -17.16
C ALA A 18 25.46 -7.49 -16.05
N GLU A 19 24.98 -7.13 -14.85
CA GLU A 19 24.87 -8.04 -13.72
C GLU A 19 23.90 -9.18 -14.01
N LEU A 20 22.72 -8.88 -14.57
CA LEU A 20 21.73 -9.88 -14.92
C LEU A 20 22.26 -10.86 -15.98
N GLN A 21 22.98 -10.36 -16.98
CA GLN A 21 23.63 -11.20 -18.00
C GLN A 21 24.68 -12.13 -17.39
N GLN A 22 25.51 -11.60 -16.47
CA GLN A 22 26.53 -12.38 -15.78
C GLN A 22 25.90 -13.48 -14.91
N LEU A 23 24.90 -13.15 -14.10
CA LEU A 23 24.22 -14.11 -13.23
C LEU A 23 23.50 -15.18 -14.06
N ARG A 24 22.87 -14.81 -15.17
CA ARG A 24 22.24 -15.77 -16.09
C ARG A 24 23.25 -16.73 -16.72
N ALA A 25 24.44 -16.25 -17.07
CA ALA A 25 25.51 -17.10 -17.60
C ALA A 25 26.06 -18.10 -16.54
N GLN A 26 25.98 -17.75 -15.26
CA GLN A 26 26.49 -18.58 -14.16
C GLN A 26 25.45 -19.55 -13.59
N LEU A 27 24.21 -19.09 -13.41
CA LEU A 27 23.16 -19.80 -12.68
C LEU A 27 22.06 -20.35 -13.59
N GLY A 28 22.03 -19.94 -14.87
CA GLY A 28 20.93 -20.25 -15.77
C GLY A 28 19.72 -19.34 -15.50
N LYS A 29 18.58 -19.91 -15.08
CA LYS A 29 17.37 -19.10 -14.80
C LYS A 29 17.58 -18.29 -13.52
N VAL A 30 17.30 -17.00 -13.59
CA VAL A 30 17.39 -16.04 -12.46
C VAL A 30 16.06 -15.31 -12.35
N ASP A 31 15.35 -15.51 -11.25
CA ASP A 31 14.13 -14.77 -10.88
C ASP A 31 14.46 -13.46 -10.15
N LEU A 32 13.44 -12.65 -9.89
CA LEU A 32 13.58 -11.36 -9.23
C LEU A 32 14.27 -11.49 -7.86
N THR A 33 13.85 -12.43 -7.02
CA THR A 33 14.41 -12.65 -5.67
C THR A 33 15.90 -12.97 -5.74
N THR A 34 16.28 -13.92 -6.61
CA THR A 34 17.67 -14.32 -6.81
C THR A 34 18.50 -13.14 -7.32
N PHE A 35 17.96 -12.37 -8.28
CA PHE A 35 18.66 -11.22 -8.82
C PHE A 35 18.94 -10.16 -7.74
N LEU A 36 17.96 -9.79 -6.93
CA LEU A 36 18.13 -8.80 -5.87
C LEU A 36 19.19 -9.24 -4.85
N ALA A 37 19.15 -10.51 -4.45
CA ALA A 37 20.08 -11.07 -3.48
C ALA A 37 21.53 -11.09 -4.00
N GLU A 38 21.73 -11.61 -5.22
CA GLU A 38 23.07 -11.77 -5.81
C GLU A 38 23.66 -10.43 -6.28
N ALA A 39 22.85 -9.56 -6.88
CA ALA A 39 23.30 -8.24 -7.33
C ALA A 39 23.48 -7.24 -6.17
N GLY A 40 22.91 -7.53 -4.99
CA GLY A 40 22.95 -6.65 -3.83
C GLY A 40 22.28 -5.29 -4.09
N VAL A 41 21.15 -5.30 -4.80
CA VAL A 41 20.36 -4.11 -5.14
C VAL A 41 18.98 -4.18 -4.50
N GLU A 42 18.38 -3.01 -4.27
CA GLU A 42 17.05 -2.94 -3.66
C GLU A 42 15.96 -3.10 -4.71
N LEU A 43 14.76 -3.49 -4.27
CA LEU A 43 13.61 -3.71 -5.16
C LEU A 43 13.27 -2.43 -5.93
N GLU A 44 13.33 -1.29 -5.26
CA GLU A 44 13.06 0.04 -5.78
C GLU A 44 14.01 0.42 -6.92
N ASP A 45 15.25 -0.10 -6.93
CA ASP A 45 16.22 0.16 -7.99
C ASP A 45 15.75 -0.38 -9.35
N ILE A 46 15.02 -1.50 -9.35
CA ILE A 46 14.47 -2.15 -10.56
C ILE A 46 13.28 -1.35 -11.11
N TYR A 47 12.56 -0.66 -10.24
CA TYR A 47 11.34 0.06 -10.57
C TYR A 47 11.53 1.58 -10.75
N LYS A 48 12.78 2.05 -10.75
CA LYS A 48 13.12 3.40 -11.23
C LYS A 48 12.66 3.59 -12.67
N ASP A 49 12.20 4.79 -13.02
CA ASP A 49 11.73 5.12 -14.37
C ASP A 49 12.77 4.83 -15.47
N SER A 50 14.07 4.94 -15.16
CA SER A 50 15.17 4.63 -16.07
C SER A 50 15.30 3.13 -16.38
N VAL A 51 14.83 2.25 -15.48
CA VAL A 51 14.85 0.80 -15.65
C VAL A 51 13.51 0.34 -16.23
N GLY A 52 12.40 0.77 -15.63
CA GLY A 52 11.04 0.51 -16.13
C GLY A 52 10.46 -0.85 -15.75
N GLY A 53 11.00 -1.50 -14.72
CA GLY A 53 10.51 -2.78 -14.19
C GLY A 53 11.38 -3.99 -14.55
N TRP A 54 11.03 -5.14 -13.98
CA TRP A 54 11.82 -6.36 -14.08
C TRP A 54 11.78 -6.94 -15.49
N THR A 55 10.60 -7.02 -16.10
CA THR A 55 10.43 -7.45 -17.50
C THR A 55 11.26 -6.59 -18.45
N ALA A 56 11.25 -5.26 -18.26
CA ALA A 56 12.02 -4.34 -19.09
C ALA A 56 13.55 -4.55 -18.92
N LEU A 57 14.00 -4.83 -17.69
CA LEU A 57 15.40 -5.17 -17.42
C LEU A 57 15.80 -6.48 -18.10
N GLN A 58 14.97 -7.52 -17.99
CA GLN A 58 15.19 -8.82 -18.65
C GLN A 58 15.29 -8.68 -20.17
N ARG A 59 14.38 -7.92 -20.81
CA ARG A 59 14.46 -7.66 -22.25
C ARG A 59 15.75 -6.93 -22.65
N ARG A 60 16.17 -5.93 -21.87
CA ARG A 60 17.43 -5.19 -22.12
C ARG A 60 18.67 -6.05 -21.94
N ALA A 61 18.59 -7.08 -21.09
CA ALA A 61 19.62 -8.10 -20.94
C ALA A 61 19.64 -9.12 -22.10
N GLY A 62 18.71 -9.04 -23.05
CA GLY A 62 18.61 -9.99 -24.16
C GLY A 62 18.01 -11.33 -23.75
N ILE A 63 17.29 -11.39 -22.62
CA ILE A 63 16.58 -12.60 -22.21
C ILE A 63 15.35 -12.77 -23.10
N GLU A 64 15.21 -13.96 -23.67
CA GLU A 64 14.05 -14.32 -24.47
C GLU A 64 12.83 -14.49 -23.55
N LEU A 65 11.80 -13.68 -23.80
CA LEU A 65 10.52 -13.69 -23.12
C LEU A 65 9.41 -13.79 -24.18
N ALA A 66 8.18 -14.05 -23.73
CA ALA A 66 7.01 -13.95 -24.60
C ALA A 66 6.99 -12.58 -25.35
N PRO A 67 6.46 -12.51 -26.58
CA PRO A 67 6.38 -11.27 -27.33
C PRO A 67 5.69 -10.16 -26.53
N ALA A 68 6.24 -8.95 -26.59
CA ALA A 68 5.63 -7.80 -25.92
C ALA A 68 4.33 -7.41 -26.63
N ALA A 69 3.22 -7.35 -25.89
CA ALA A 69 2.01 -6.70 -26.36
C ALA A 69 2.14 -5.17 -26.32
N SER A 70 1.22 -4.47 -26.99
CA SER A 70 1.14 -3.00 -26.94
C SER A 70 1.03 -2.51 -25.50
N ASP A 71 1.75 -1.45 -25.15
CA ASP A 71 1.71 -0.80 -23.83
C ASP A 71 2.45 -1.52 -22.67
N GLU A 72 3.13 -2.65 -22.92
CA GLU A 72 3.88 -3.41 -21.89
C GLU A 72 4.83 -2.51 -21.07
N GLY A 73 5.54 -1.60 -21.72
CA GLY A 73 6.49 -0.70 -21.06
C GLY A 73 5.84 0.33 -20.13
N ASN A 74 4.60 0.77 -20.40
CA ASN A 74 3.90 1.70 -19.53
C ASN A 74 3.32 0.97 -18.32
N ILE A 75 2.75 -0.22 -18.51
CA ILE A 75 2.25 -1.07 -17.42
C ILE A 75 3.42 -1.50 -16.53
N GLY A 76 4.54 -1.94 -17.11
CA GLY A 76 5.75 -2.35 -16.37
C GLY A 76 6.29 -1.25 -15.45
N LYS A 77 6.29 0.00 -15.89
CA LYS A 77 6.64 1.14 -15.02
C LYS A 77 5.67 1.30 -13.84
N ARG A 78 4.38 1.01 -14.04
CA ARG A 78 3.33 1.15 -13.03
C ARG A 78 3.35 0.03 -11.99
N VAL A 79 4.03 -1.09 -12.23
CA VAL A 79 4.26 -2.15 -11.22
C VAL A 79 4.87 -1.59 -9.93
N ARG A 80 5.66 -0.51 -10.02
CA ARG A 80 6.17 0.24 -8.85
C ARG A 80 5.07 0.68 -7.86
N MET A 81 3.83 0.79 -8.33
CA MET A 81 2.69 1.17 -7.52
C MET A 81 2.22 0.05 -6.58
N LEU A 82 2.73 -1.17 -6.74
CA LEU A 82 2.40 -2.36 -5.94
C LEU A 82 3.48 -2.70 -4.90
N LEU A 83 4.62 -1.99 -4.87
CA LEU A 83 5.75 -2.38 -4.00
C LEU A 83 5.44 -2.26 -2.50
N HIS A 84 4.38 -1.56 -2.13
CA HIS A 84 3.94 -1.39 -0.75
C HIS A 84 2.99 -2.49 -0.25
N LEU A 85 2.61 -3.45 -1.10
CA LEU A 85 1.71 -4.52 -0.69
C LEU A 85 2.38 -5.41 0.36
N ASP A 86 1.67 -5.60 1.47
CA ASP A 86 2.11 -6.36 2.65
C ASP A 86 0.97 -7.18 3.29
N ASP A 87 -0.19 -7.29 2.62
CA ASP A 87 -1.30 -8.14 3.03
C ASP A 87 -1.47 -9.36 2.12
N SER A 88 -1.69 -10.50 2.77
CA SER A 88 -1.77 -11.80 2.12
C SER A 88 -2.95 -11.93 1.15
N GLU A 89 -4.05 -11.19 1.38
CA GLU A 89 -5.23 -11.25 0.53
C GLU A 89 -4.99 -10.59 -0.84
N ARG A 90 -4.45 -9.36 -0.88
CA ARG A 90 -4.06 -8.73 -2.17
C ARG A 90 -2.94 -9.48 -2.85
N LEU A 91 -1.93 -9.96 -2.12
CA LEU A 91 -0.81 -10.71 -2.70
C LEU A 91 -1.27 -12.05 -3.31
N THR A 92 -2.16 -12.77 -2.62
CA THR A 92 -2.78 -13.99 -3.15
C THR A 92 -3.58 -13.70 -4.41
N LEU A 93 -4.41 -12.65 -4.41
CA LEU A 93 -5.19 -12.31 -5.60
C LEU A 93 -4.28 -11.88 -6.76
N LEU A 94 -3.24 -11.09 -6.49
CA LEU A 94 -2.25 -10.70 -7.50
C LEU A 94 -1.58 -11.94 -8.12
N SER A 95 -1.17 -12.91 -7.29
CA SER A 95 -0.59 -14.17 -7.77
C SER A 95 -1.56 -14.98 -8.63
N ARG A 96 -2.85 -15.04 -8.24
CA ARG A 96 -3.89 -15.74 -9.01
C ARG A 96 -4.20 -15.03 -10.34
N LEU A 97 -4.25 -13.70 -10.35
CA LEU A 97 -4.40 -12.90 -11.58
C LEU A 97 -3.20 -13.11 -12.50
N ALA A 98 -1.98 -13.10 -11.95
CA ALA A 98 -0.74 -13.40 -12.67
C ALA A 98 -0.75 -14.81 -13.26
N SER A 99 -1.38 -15.78 -12.60
CA SER A 99 -1.46 -17.17 -13.07
C SER A 99 -2.70 -17.48 -13.92
N ASP A 100 -3.57 -16.48 -14.16
CA ASP A 100 -4.86 -16.64 -14.89
C ASP A 100 -5.81 -17.66 -14.23
N GLU A 101 -5.83 -17.67 -12.90
CA GLU A 101 -6.66 -18.53 -12.05
C GLU A 101 -7.89 -17.79 -11.48
N VAL A 102 -8.24 -16.65 -12.07
CA VAL A 102 -9.30 -15.76 -11.62
C VAL A 102 -10.38 -15.64 -12.69
N THR A 103 -11.60 -16.04 -12.34
CA THR A 103 -12.79 -15.76 -13.14
C THR A 103 -13.52 -14.57 -12.52
N MET A 104 -13.42 -13.40 -13.16
CA MET A 104 -13.90 -12.14 -12.57
C MET A 104 -15.40 -12.13 -12.24
N GLY A 105 -16.23 -12.78 -13.06
CA GLY A 105 -17.66 -12.93 -12.83
C GLY A 105 -18.05 -13.84 -11.66
N LEU A 106 -17.10 -14.59 -11.08
CA LEU A 106 -17.30 -15.44 -9.90
C LEU A 106 -16.81 -14.79 -8.60
N LEU A 107 -16.22 -13.59 -8.69
CA LEU A 107 -15.71 -12.89 -7.51
C LEU A 107 -16.86 -12.30 -6.70
N ASP A 108 -16.82 -12.50 -5.38
CA ASP A 108 -17.70 -11.79 -4.45
C ASP A 108 -17.32 -10.30 -4.35
N ILE A 109 -18.13 -9.51 -3.64
CA ILE A 109 -17.94 -8.06 -3.49
C ILE A 109 -16.55 -7.74 -2.89
N ARG A 110 -16.10 -8.51 -1.90
CA ARG A 110 -14.81 -8.31 -1.23
C ARG A 110 -13.68 -8.55 -2.22
N GLN A 111 -13.71 -9.66 -2.94
CA GLN A 111 -12.72 -10.05 -3.94
C GLN A 111 -12.70 -9.07 -5.12
N ARG A 112 -13.86 -8.56 -5.56
CA ARG A 112 -13.91 -7.52 -6.60
C ARG A 112 -13.22 -6.24 -6.14
N ARG A 113 -13.42 -5.80 -4.90
CA ARG A 113 -12.70 -4.64 -4.34
C ARG A 113 -11.17 -4.86 -4.33
N VAL A 114 -10.72 -6.04 -3.90
CA VAL A 114 -9.29 -6.41 -3.94
C VAL A 114 -8.77 -6.38 -5.38
N ALA A 115 -9.53 -6.91 -6.35
CA ALA A 115 -9.15 -6.92 -7.76
C ALA A 115 -9.03 -5.49 -8.31
N THR A 116 -9.99 -4.62 -8.00
CA THR A 116 -9.95 -3.21 -8.39
C THR A 116 -8.73 -2.50 -7.80
N MET A 117 -8.42 -2.71 -6.52
CA MET A 117 -7.23 -2.11 -5.87
C MET A 117 -5.94 -2.47 -6.62
N VAL A 118 -5.77 -3.74 -6.98
CA VAL A 118 -4.57 -4.25 -7.67
C VAL A 118 -4.52 -3.77 -9.13
N LEU A 119 -5.61 -3.94 -9.88
CA LEU A 119 -5.64 -3.60 -11.30
C LEU A 119 -5.59 -2.09 -11.53
N ALA A 120 -6.20 -1.27 -10.66
CA ALA A 120 -6.13 0.19 -10.76
C ALA A 120 -4.71 0.72 -10.57
N ALA A 121 -3.87 0.03 -9.78
CA ALA A 121 -2.45 0.36 -9.68
C ALA A 121 -1.74 0.18 -11.04
N LEU A 122 -2.09 -0.87 -11.79
CA LEU A 122 -1.48 -1.20 -13.08
C LEU A 122 -2.01 -0.38 -14.25
N PHE A 123 -3.34 -0.22 -14.38
CA PHE A 123 -3.97 0.41 -15.55
C PHE A 123 -4.47 1.84 -15.29
N GLY A 124 -4.69 2.19 -14.02
CA GLY A 124 -5.27 3.47 -13.62
C GLY A 124 -6.71 3.31 -13.15
N GLU A 125 -7.10 4.15 -12.19
CA GLU A 125 -8.39 4.03 -11.50
C GLU A 125 -9.59 4.24 -12.43
N SER A 126 -9.56 5.25 -13.30
CA SER A 126 -10.68 5.53 -14.21
C SER A 126 -10.96 4.39 -15.19
N GLU A 127 -9.92 3.76 -15.75
CA GLU A 127 -10.06 2.66 -16.70
C GLU A 127 -10.66 1.42 -16.01
N VAL A 128 -10.15 1.06 -14.83
CA VAL A 128 -10.58 -0.15 -14.11
C VAL A 128 -11.99 -0.03 -13.53
N LEU A 129 -12.39 1.18 -13.14
CA LEU A 129 -13.76 1.43 -12.67
C LEU A 129 -14.80 1.45 -13.81
N GLU A 130 -14.37 1.69 -15.04
CA GLU A 130 -15.24 1.59 -16.21
C GLU A 130 -15.51 0.12 -16.54
N ASP A 131 -14.45 -0.69 -16.66
CA ASP A 131 -14.58 -2.13 -16.90
C ASP A 131 -13.43 -2.93 -16.24
N LEU A 132 -13.77 -3.52 -15.09
CA LEU A 132 -12.85 -4.36 -14.31
C LEU A 132 -12.51 -5.68 -15.05
N ASP A 133 -13.44 -6.21 -15.84
CA ASP A 133 -13.26 -7.47 -16.54
C ASP A 133 -12.34 -7.27 -17.76
N GLU A 134 -12.50 -6.15 -18.48
CA GLU A 134 -11.60 -5.74 -19.55
C GLU A 134 -10.17 -5.53 -19.04
N ALA A 135 -9.98 -4.90 -17.88
CA ALA A 135 -8.66 -4.73 -17.28
C ALA A 135 -7.98 -6.08 -16.96
N ALA A 136 -8.75 -7.08 -16.51
CA ALA A 136 -8.24 -8.43 -16.26
C ALA A 136 -7.85 -9.15 -17.58
N VAL A 137 -8.68 -9.05 -18.61
CA VAL A 137 -8.38 -9.58 -19.95
C VAL A 137 -7.14 -8.90 -20.55
N ARG A 138 -7.01 -7.58 -20.37
CA ARG A 138 -5.84 -6.83 -20.81
C ARG A 138 -4.58 -7.34 -20.13
N LEU A 139 -4.61 -7.63 -18.83
CA LEU A 139 -3.47 -8.23 -18.13
C LEU A 139 -3.06 -9.60 -18.72
N GLN A 140 -4.04 -10.43 -19.13
CA GLN A 140 -3.76 -11.73 -19.77
C GLN A 140 -2.94 -11.60 -21.05
N GLN A 141 -3.07 -10.48 -21.77
CA GLN A 141 -2.32 -10.19 -23.00
C GLN A 141 -0.83 -9.90 -22.75
N HIS A 142 -0.38 -9.83 -21.49
CA HIS A 142 1.01 -9.56 -21.11
C HIS A 142 1.66 -10.71 -20.31
N PRO A 143 1.97 -11.87 -20.93
CA PRO A 143 2.54 -13.02 -20.21
C PRO A 143 3.85 -12.73 -19.46
N ALA A 144 4.71 -11.88 -20.00
CA ALA A 144 5.98 -11.51 -19.35
C ALA A 144 5.74 -10.69 -18.07
N LEU A 145 4.87 -9.68 -18.13
CA LEU A 145 4.47 -8.91 -16.95
C LEU A 145 3.76 -9.78 -15.92
N ARG A 146 2.91 -10.71 -16.35
CA ARG A 146 2.27 -11.68 -15.44
C ARG A 146 3.30 -12.53 -14.70
N SER A 147 4.33 -13.03 -15.38
CA SER A 147 5.44 -13.74 -14.71
C SER A 147 6.14 -12.84 -13.69
N GLU A 148 6.42 -11.59 -14.04
CA GLU A 148 6.99 -10.60 -13.11
C GLU A 148 6.08 -10.35 -11.90
N LEU A 149 4.77 -10.21 -12.08
CA LEU A 149 3.83 -9.98 -11.00
C LEU A 149 3.73 -11.18 -10.05
N GLY A 150 3.84 -12.42 -10.56
CA GLY A 150 3.93 -13.61 -9.73
C GLY A 150 5.21 -13.64 -8.89
N GLU A 151 6.36 -13.34 -9.49
CA GLU A 151 7.64 -13.22 -8.77
C GLU A 151 7.60 -12.10 -7.71
N LEU A 152 7.02 -10.95 -8.06
CA LEU A 152 6.83 -9.83 -7.15
C LEU A 152 5.91 -10.18 -5.98
N ALA A 153 4.78 -10.83 -6.25
CA ALA A 153 3.83 -11.22 -5.20
C ALA A 153 4.50 -12.15 -4.18
N ALA A 154 5.25 -13.16 -4.65
CA ALA A 154 5.98 -14.08 -3.78
C ALA A 154 7.07 -13.37 -2.97
N LEU A 155 7.82 -12.46 -3.59
CA LEU A 155 8.84 -11.66 -2.91
C LEU A 155 8.24 -10.76 -1.82
N LEU A 156 7.12 -10.09 -2.10
CA LEU A 156 6.47 -9.19 -1.14
C LEU A 156 5.83 -9.97 0.01
N ASP A 157 5.27 -11.15 -0.25
CA ASP A 157 4.71 -12.03 0.79
C ASP A 157 5.80 -12.50 1.77
N ASP A 158 6.98 -12.88 1.27
CA ASP A 158 8.14 -13.23 2.11
C ASP A 158 8.67 -12.04 2.93
N ARG A 159 8.51 -10.82 2.41
CA ARG A 159 8.92 -9.56 3.08
C ARG A 159 7.88 -9.02 4.06
N ALA A 160 6.65 -9.54 4.07
CA ALA A 160 5.59 -9.03 4.93
C ALA A 160 5.98 -9.13 6.41
N GLN A 161 6.08 -7.98 7.08
CA GLN A 161 6.64 -7.90 8.44
C GLN A 161 5.63 -8.23 9.54
N HIS A 162 4.35 -8.05 9.26
CA HIS A 162 3.29 -8.19 10.24
C HIS A 162 2.28 -9.24 9.76
N LEU A 163 1.84 -10.08 10.69
CA LEU A 163 0.69 -10.96 10.46
C LEU A 163 -0.57 -10.09 10.42
N PRO A 164 -1.20 -9.90 9.26
CA PRO A 164 -2.34 -9.00 9.17
C PRO A 164 -3.55 -9.61 9.88
N THR A 165 -4.37 -8.77 10.50
CA THR A 165 -5.61 -9.23 11.15
C THR A 165 -6.85 -8.74 10.40
N THR A 166 -7.72 -9.65 9.97
CA THR A 166 -8.96 -9.31 9.26
C THR A 166 -9.95 -8.54 10.15
N LEU A 167 -10.61 -7.54 9.57
CA LEU A 167 -11.75 -6.87 10.19
C LEU A 167 -12.96 -7.80 10.27
N SER A 168 -13.32 -8.25 11.48
CA SER A 168 -14.42 -9.19 11.68
C SER A 168 -15.81 -8.57 11.50
N ASP A 169 -15.97 -7.26 11.71
CA ASP A 169 -17.27 -6.57 11.72
C ASP A 169 -17.64 -5.91 10.39
N LEU A 170 -16.74 -5.95 9.40
CA LEU A 170 -16.96 -5.45 8.04
C LEU A 170 -16.42 -6.46 7.01
N PRO A 171 -17.10 -7.60 6.81
CA PRO A 171 -16.61 -8.69 5.98
C PRO A 171 -16.39 -8.31 4.51
N GLU A 172 -17.10 -7.30 3.99
CA GLU A 172 -16.92 -6.83 2.62
C GLU A 172 -15.76 -5.82 2.44
N VAL A 173 -15.19 -5.30 3.53
CA VAL A 173 -14.08 -4.32 3.48
C VAL A 173 -12.74 -5.06 3.52
N PRO A 174 -11.98 -5.13 2.41
CA PRO A 174 -10.75 -5.92 2.31
C PRO A 174 -9.52 -5.25 2.94
N LEU A 175 -9.69 -4.66 4.11
CA LEU A 175 -8.58 -4.09 4.86
C LEU A 175 -8.18 -5.05 5.98
N GLN A 176 -6.87 -5.22 6.13
CA GLN A 176 -6.25 -6.00 7.17
C GLN A 176 -5.48 -5.07 8.10
N ILE A 177 -5.66 -5.24 9.40
CA ILE A 177 -4.99 -4.45 10.42
C ILE A 177 -3.49 -4.75 10.35
N HIS A 178 -2.70 -3.69 10.40
CA HIS A 178 -1.24 -3.64 10.21
C HIS A 178 -0.75 -3.90 8.78
N ALA A 179 -1.64 -3.82 7.79
CA ALA A 179 -1.25 -3.72 6.39
C ALA A 179 -1.31 -2.27 5.90
N THR A 180 -0.72 -2.04 4.73
CA THR A 180 -0.37 -0.74 4.20
C THR A 180 -1.16 -0.42 2.94
N TYR A 181 -1.78 0.76 2.90
CA TYR A 181 -2.73 1.15 1.86
C TYR A 181 -2.49 2.56 1.36
N LYS A 182 -2.60 2.76 0.06
CA LYS A 182 -2.76 4.08 -0.53
C LYS A 182 -4.17 4.60 -0.32
N ARG A 183 -4.36 5.91 -0.41
CA ARG A 183 -5.65 6.55 -0.17
C ARG A 183 -6.75 6.05 -1.12
N ASN A 184 -6.44 5.86 -2.40
CA ASN A 184 -7.37 5.32 -3.39
C ASN A 184 -7.72 3.86 -3.09
N GLU A 185 -6.76 3.06 -2.61
CA GLU A 185 -7.01 1.69 -2.15
C GLU A 185 -7.97 1.64 -0.94
N ILE A 186 -7.81 2.57 0.01
CA ILE A 186 -8.77 2.73 1.12
C ILE A 186 -10.16 3.10 0.57
N ALA A 187 -10.25 4.01 -0.40
CA ALA A 187 -11.54 4.39 -0.98
C ALA A 187 -12.25 3.21 -1.67
N GLU A 188 -11.49 2.42 -2.44
CA GLU A 188 -11.98 1.21 -3.10
C GLU A 188 -12.44 0.14 -2.09
N ALA A 189 -11.67 -0.07 -1.01
CA ALA A 189 -12.03 -1.04 0.01
C ALA A 189 -13.38 -0.75 0.69
N PHE A 190 -13.82 0.51 0.69
CA PHE A 190 -15.13 0.93 1.20
C PHE A 190 -16.18 1.15 0.09
N GLY A 191 -15.86 0.87 -1.18
CA GLY A 191 -16.80 0.93 -2.30
C GLY A 191 -17.12 2.33 -2.84
N PHE A 192 -16.26 3.33 -2.59
CA PHE A 192 -16.44 4.70 -3.10
C PHE A 192 -15.29 5.20 -3.97
N ALA A 193 -14.64 4.30 -4.72
CA ALA A 193 -13.57 4.69 -5.64
C ALA A 193 -14.04 5.68 -6.73
N GLY A 194 -13.08 6.40 -7.31
CA GLY A 194 -13.31 7.52 -8.22
C GLY A 194 -13.74 8.81 -7.51
N VAL A 195 -14.05 8.77 -6.20
CA VAL A 195 -14.34 9.96 -5.41
C VAL A 195 -13.05 10.65 -4.99
N THR A 196 -12.87 11.91 -5.42
CA THR A 196 -11.76 12.74 -4.96
C THR A 196 -11.91 13.01 -3.46
N TRP A 197 -11.08 12.36 -2.65
CA TRP A 197 -11.01 12.53 -1.21
C TRP A 197 -9.66 13.16 -0.82
N ARG A 198 -9.67 14.44 -0.45
CA ARG A 198 -8.43 15.18 -0.10
C ARG A 198 -8.32 15.47 1.38
N GLU A 199 -9.44 15.49 2.10
CA GLU A 199 -9.49 15.73 3.53
C GLU A 199 -8.79 14.61 4.32
N GLY A 200 -8.31 14.93 5.52
CA GLY A 200 -7.74 13.92 6.44
C GLY A 200 -8.80 13.06 7.13
N VAL A 201 -10.09 13.34 6.95
CA VAL A 201 -11.18 12.58 7.56
C VAL A 201 -12.35 12.42 6.60
N ARG A 202 -12.98 11.25 6.61
CA ARG A 202 -14.22 10.98 5.89
C ARG A 202 -15.14 10.13 6.73
N HIS A 203 -16.42 10.48 6.79
CA HIS A 203 -17.47 9.61 7.32
C HIS A 203 -18.08 8.81 6.18
N GLU A 204 -17.85 7.50 6.17
CA GLU A 204 -18.53 6.57 5.29
C GLU A 204 -19.83 6.08 5.95
N LYS A 205 -20.96 6.40 5.32
CA LYS A 205 -22.28 6.22 5.93
C LYS A 205 -22.72 4.77 5.89
N GLU A 206 -22.41 4.06 4.81
CA GLU A 206 -22.89 2.69 4.60
C GLU A 206 -22.31 1.72 5.62
N THR A 207 -21.00 1.80 5.85
CA THR A 207 -20.31 1.01 6.90
C THR A 207 -20.33 1.69 8.27
N ASN A 208 -20.84 2.91 8.34
CA ASN A 208 -20.81 3.80 9.50
C ASN A 208 -19.40 3.91 10.12
N SER A 209 -18.42 4.20 9.26
CA SER A 209 -17.01 4.28 9.62
C SER A 209 -16.48 5.71 9.45
N ASP A 210 -15.74 6.21 10.42
CA ASP A 210 -14.98 7.45 10.30
C ASP A 210 -13.53 7.10 9.97
N LEU A 211 -13.13 7.35 8.72
CA LEU A 211 -11.79 7.08 8.21
C LEU A 211 -10.88 8.25 8.60
N LEU A 212 -9.92 8.02 9.49
CA LEU A 212 -9.03 9.03 10.05
C LEU A 212 -7.62 8.84 9.46
N LEU A 213 -7.23 9.71 8.54
CA LEU A 213 -5.94 9.67 7.85
C LEU A 213 -4.97 10.64 8.51
N VAL A 214 -3.93 10.10 9.10
CA VAL A 214 -2.99 10.81 9.95
C VAL A 214 -1.57 10.72 9.39
N THR A 215 -0.89 11.85 9.34
CA THR A 215 0.56 11.91 9.08
C THR A 215 1.26 12.27 10.40
N LEU A 216 2.12 11.38 10.88
CA LEU A 216 2.78 11.50 12.20
C LEU A 216 3.96 12.48 12.14
N ASN A 217 4.79 12.42 11.09
CA ASN A 217 5.88 13.38 10.94
C ASN A 217 5.36 14.70 10.38
N LYS A 218 5.29 15.71 11.25
CA LYS A 218 4.91 17.07 10.87
C LYS A 218 6.16 17.94 10.83
N SER A 219 7.10 17.61 9.94
CA SER A 219 8.26 18.48 9.72
C SER A 219 7.79 19.87 9.23
N ASP A 220 8.33 20.93 9.84
CA ASP A 220 7.88 22.34 9.70
C ASP A 220 7.82 22.90 8.26
N LYS A 221 8.40 22.20 7.27
CA LYS A 221 8.55 22.73 5.90
C LYS A 221 7.25 22.78 5.10
N HIS A 222 6.20 22.07 5.51
CA HIS A 222 4.98 21.92 4.70
C HIS A 222 3.66 22.11 5.44
N TYR A 223 3.67 22.34 6.76
CA TYR A 223 2.45 22.54 7.55
C TYR A 223 2.31 24.00 7.97
N THR A 224 1.19 24.64 7.61
CA THR A 224 0.85 25.95 8.15
C THR A 224 0.53 25.82 9.65
N PRO A 225 0.78 26.86 10.48
CA PRO A 225 0.49 26.86 11.92
C PRO A 225 -0.95 26.46 12.28
N THR A 226 -1.88 26.58 11.33
CA THR A 226 -3.31 26.27 11.45
C THR A 226 -3.67 24.79 11.33
N THR A 227 -2.72 23.90 10.99
CA THR A 227 -2.99 22.47 10.72
C THR A 227 -2.12 21.51 11.53
N MET A 228 -1.37 22.02 12.51
CA MET A 228 -0.57 21.19 13.44
C MET A 228 -1.47 20.57 14.52
N TYR A 229 -2.37 19.68 14.10
CA TYR A 229 -3.05 18.77 15.01
C TYR A 229 -1.99 17.93 15.74
N ARG A 230 -2.19 17.62 17.02
CA ARG A 230 -1.21 16.81 17.77
C ARG A 230 -1.58 15.34 17.70
N ASP A 231 -1.34 14.69 16.57
CA ASP A 231 -1.61 13.26 16.44
C ASP A 231 -0.35 12.44 16.79
N TYR A 232 -0.44 11.56 17.77
CA TYR A 232 0.70 10.76 18.21
C TYR A 232 0.28 9.48 18.92
N VAL A 233 1.19 8.50 18.91
CA VAL A 233 1.02 7.24 19.63
C VAL A 233 1.39 7.45 21.11
N ILE A 234 0.49 7.11 22.04
CA ILE A 234 0.72 7.20 23.50
C ILE A 234 1.37 5.90 24.00
N SER A 235 0.77 4.78 23.63
CA SER A 235 1.23 3.41 23.92
C SER A 235 0.82 2.51 22.75
N ARG A 236 1.24 1.25 22.76
CA ARG A 236 0.86 0.29 21.71
C ARG A 236 -0.65 0.13 21.53
N ASP A 237 -1.44 0.40 22.56
CA ASP A 237 -2.89 0.30 22.57
C ASP A 237 -3.60 1.66 22.71
N ARG A 238 -2.89 2.79 22.64
CA ARG A 238 -3.49 4.12 22.77
C ARG A 238 -2.95 5.11 21.76
N PHE A 239 -3.88 5.80 21.11
CA PHE A 239 -3.59 6.81 20.10
C PHE A 239 -4.26 8.14 20.44
N HIS A 240 -3.49 9.23 20.43
CA HIS A 240 -4.02 10.58 20.53
C HIS A 240 -4.33 11.12 19.13
N TRP A 241 -5.53 11.66 18.96
CA TRP A 241 -5.98 12.29 17.73
C TRP A 241 -6.73 13.59 18.03
N GLU A 242 -6.46 14.64 17.25
CA GLU A 242 -7.23 15.90 17.34
C GLU A 242 -8.18 16.05 16.15
N SER A 243 -9.42 16.46 16.43
CA SER A 243 -10.40 16.79 15.38
C SER A 243 -10.01 18.03 14.59
N GLN A 244 -10.71 18.28 13.48
CA GLN A 244 -10.51 19.54 12.74
C GLN A 244 -10.86 20.73 13.63
N SER A 245 -10.16 21.85 13.45
CA SER A 245 -10.29 23.06 14.29
C SER A 245 -11.72 23.59 14.45
N GLY A 246 -12.62 23.36 13.48
CA GLY A 246 -14.03 23.76 13.55
C GLY A 246 -14.96 22.77 14.27
N THR A 247 -14.52 21.54 14.52
CA THR A 247 -15.35 20.45 15.03
C THR A 247 -15.53 20.56 16.53
N SER A 248 -16.62 21.20 16.99
CA SER A 248 -17.02 21.23 18.40
C SER A 248 -17.64 19.94 18.89
N GLN A 249 -17.57 19.66 20.20
CA GLN A 249 -18.27 18.54 20.84
C GLN A 249 -19.78 18.58 20.58
N ARG A 250 -20.35 19.79 20.49
CA ARG A 250 -21.79 19.98 20.18
C ARG A 250 -22.14 19.83 18.71
N SER A 251 -21.16 19.84 17.80
CA SER A 251 -21.41 19.66 16.37
C SER A 251 -21.90 18.24 16.06
N LYS A 252 -22.52 18.04 14.89
CA LYS A 252 -22.95 16.70 14.43
C LYS A 252 -21.77 15.72 14.38
N THR A 253 -20.62 16.19 13.91
CA THR A 253 -19.39 15.40 13.80
C THR A 253 -18.80 15.08 15.18
N GLY A 254 -18.67 16.07 16.07
CA GLY A 254 -18.19 15.85 17.43
C GLY A 254 -19.08 14.87 18.21
N ARG A 255 -20.40 15.04 18.15
CA ARG A 255 -21.35 14.09 18.77
C ARG A 255 -21.22 12.67 18.20
N ARG A 256 -20.89 12.52 16.92
CA ARG A 256 -20.70 11.20 16.31
C ARG A 256 -19.46 10.49 16.87
N TYR A 257 -18.33 11.21 16.99
CA TYR A 257 -17.11 10.67 17.62
C TYR A 257 -17.33 10.33 19.09
N LEU A 258 -17.91 11.26 19.86
CA LEU A 258 -18.08 11.13 21.31
C LEU A 258 -19.20 10.17 21.71
N GLY A 259 -20.25 10.07 20.90
CA GLY A 259 -21.41 9.23 21.15
C GLY A 259 -21.22 7.77 20.76
N ARG A 260 -20.02 7.37 20.30
CA ARG A 260 -19.73 6.01 19.78
C ARG A 260 -20.70 5.58 18.67
N ALA A 261 -21.24 6.56 17.95
CA ALA A 261 -22.25 6.36 16.91
C ALA A 261 -21.64 5.93 15.57
N SER A 262 -20.32 5.73 15.50
CA SER A 262 -19.54 5.40 14.32
C SER A 262 -18.32 4.57 14.72
N ARG A 263 -17.65 3.95 13.74
CA ARG A 263 -16.41 3.19 13.91
C ARG A 263 -15.21 4.04 13.47
N PRO A 264 -14.39 4.57 14.39
CA PRO A 264 -13.14 5.21 14.03
C PRO A 264 -12.18 4.17 13.45
N MET A 265 -11.72 4.40 12.22
CA MET A 265 -10.73 3.60 11.50
C MET A 265 -9.47 4.44 11.35
N LEU A 266 -8.38 4.04 12.00
CA LEU A 266 -7.16 4.85 12.04
C LEU A 266 -6.14 4.37 11.01
N PHE A 267 -5.73 5.30 10.15
CA PHE A 267 -4.73 5.10 9.11
C PHE A 267 -3.58 6.08 9.35
N VAL A 268 -2.39 5.58 9.61
CA VAL A 268 -1.23 6.41 9.95
C VAL A 268 -0.12 6.25 8.93
N ARG A 269 0.63 7.30 8.69
CA ARG A 269 1.87 7.26 7.91
C ARG A 269 2.90 8.18 8.53
N PHE A 270 4.17 7.94 8.24
CA PHE A 270 5.24 8.79 8.74
C PHE A 270 5.34 10.05 7.89
N GLU A 271 5.54 9.92 6.60
CA GLU A 271 5.70 11.05 5.69
C GLU A 271 4.53 11.20 4.71
N ARG A 272 4.51 12.30 3.95
CA ARG A 272 3.40 12.64 3.06
C ARG A 272 3.25 11.69 1.86
N ASP A 273 4.35 11.12 1.40
CA ASP A 273 4.35 10.27 0.21
C ASP A 273 4.31 8.77 0.55
N ASP A 274 4.41 8.45 1.85
CA ASP A 274 4.24 7.09 2.33
C ASP A 274 2.78 6.62 2.20
N PRO A 275 2.57 5.33 1.93
CA PRO A 275 1.29 4.69 2.11
C PRO A 275 0.90 4.68 3.60
N TYR A 276 -0.40 4.50 3.88
CA TYR A 276 -0.93 4.48 5.24
C TYR A 276 -0.97 3.07 5.81
N LEU A 277 -0.36 2.87 6.96
CA LEU A 277 -0.58 1.71 7.81
C LEU A 277 -1.96 1.78 8.45
N PHE A 278 -2.78 0.75 8.27
CA PHE A 278 -4.06 0.65 8.96
C PHE A 278 -3.85 0.08 10.38
N ILE A 279 -3.97 0.93 11.41
CA ILE A 279 -3.73 0.51 12.81
C ILE A 279 -5.00 0.04 13.52
N GLY A 280 -6.06 -0.20 12.74
CA GLY A 280 -7.30 -0.78 13.20
C GLY A 280 -8.31 0.23 13.76
N GLN A 281 -9.26 -0.33 14.51
CA GLN A 281 -10.37 0.39 15.10
C GLN A 281 -10.00 0.97 16.47
N GLY A 282 -10.50 2.18 16.76
CA GLY A 282 -10.35 2.85 18.05
C GLY A 282 -11.66 2.89 18.84
N ASP A 283 -11.61 2.54 20.11
CA ASP A 283 -12.69 2.77 21.07
C ASP A 283 -12.42 4.07 21.85
N LEU A 284 -13.46 4.89 22.05
CA LEU A 284 -13.34 6.15 22.77
C LEU A 284 -12.93 5.89 24.23
N GLU A 285 -11.71 6.29 24.62
CA GLU A 285 -11.23 6.19 26.01
C GLU A 285 -11.48 7.51 26.76
N SER A 286 -11.08 8.64 26.17
CA SER A 286 -11.33 9.97 26.75
C SER A 286 -11.37 11.04 25.67
N ALA A 287 -12.00 12.18 25.97
CA ALA A 287 -11.98 13.35 25.12
C ALA A 287 -12.03 14.64 25.95
N HIS A 288 -11.32 15.67 25.49
CA HIS A 288 -11.31 17.01 26.08
C HIS A 288 -11.11 18.08 24.99
N GLY A 289 -11.23 19.36 25.34
CA GLY A 289 -11.24 20.44 24.36
C GLY A 289 -12.56 20.54 23.58
N ASP A 290 -12.66 21.49 22.66
CA ASP A 290 -13.87 21.70 21.85
C ASP A 290 -13.51 22.05 20.41
N ARG A 291 -12.66 23.06 20.18
CA ARG A 291 -12.22 23.49 18.84
C ARG A 291 -10.69 23.58 18.78
N PRO A 292 -9.95 22.48 18.55
CA PRO A 292 -10.42 21.11 18.27
C PRO A 292 -10.77 20.29 19.53
N ILE A 293 -11.34 19.10 19.32
CA ILE A 293 -11.51 18.05 20.34
C ILE A 293 -10.26 17.17 20.31
N ALA A 294 -9.59 17.03 21.44
CA ALA A 294 -8.53 16.06 21.64
C ALA A 294 -9.15 14.74 22.12
N ILE A 295 -8.95 13.66 21.36
CA ILE A 295 -9.53 12.34 21.63
C ILE A 295 -8.40 11.34 21.85
N THR A 296 -8.51 10.55 22.92
CA THR A 296 -7.70 9.35 23.10
C THR A 296 -8.52 8.12 22.70
N TRP A 297 -8.03 7.44 21.67
CA TRP A 297 -8.58 6.16 21.21
C TRP A 297 -7.80 5.01 21.85
N LYS A 298 -8.51 4.05 22.43
CA LYS A 298 -7.96 2.73 22.77
C LYS A 298 -8.05 1.84 21.54
N LEU A 299 -6.92 1.39 21.00
CA LEU A 299 -6.86 0.50 19.84
C LEU A 299 -7.34 -0.90 20.23
N ARG A 300 -8.17 -1.51 19.39
CA ARG A 300 -8.65 -2.90 19.59
C ARG A 300 -7.54 -3.93 19.37
N THR A 301 -6.59 -3.61 18.49
CA THR A 301 -5.40 -4.40 18.23
C THR A 301 -4.18 -3.56 18.59
N PRO A 302 -3.29 -4.03 19.50
CA PRO A 302 -2.08 -3.30 19.82
C PRO A 302 -1.14 -3.20 18.61
N LEU A 303 -0.51 -2.04 18.44
CA LEU A 303 0.52 -1.82 17.42
C LEU A 303 1.65 -2.85 17.51
N PRO A 304 2.25 -3.22 16.36
CA PRO A 304 3.54 -3.90 16.33
C PRO A 304 4.61 -3.06 17.05
N GLU A 305 5.60 -3.73 17.64
CA GLU A 305 6.62 -3.07 18.46
C GLU A 305 7.48 -2.11 17.63
N ASP A 306 7.90 -2.54 16.45
CA ASP A 306 8.67 -1.75 15.49
C ASP A 306 7.93 -0.47 15.06
N VAL A 307 6.62 -0.58 14.76
CA VAL A 307 5.76 0.57 14.44
C VAL A 307 5.67 1.54 15.61
N PHE A 308 5.48 1.04 16.84
CA PHE A 308 5.43 1.88 18.03
C PHE A 308 6.77 2.61 18.26
N GLN A 309 7.90 1.91 18.15
CA GLN A 309 9.22 2.51 18.31
C GLN A 309 9.54 3.53 17.21
N ALA A 310 9.08 3.30 15.98
CA ALA A 310 9.19 4.27 14.90
C ALA A 310 8.34 5.53 15.18
N ALA A 311 7.07 5.35 15.59
CA ALA A 311 6.17 6.45 15.92
C ALA A 311 6.70 7.33 17.07
N ARG A 312 7.28 6.71 18.12
CA ARG A 312 7.89 7.45 19.24
C ARG A 312 9.09 8.28 18.84
N ARG A 313 9.91 7.81 17.89
CA ARG A 313 11.08 8.55 17.40
C ARG A 313 10.72 9.82 16.64
N VAL A 314 9.52 9.87 16.06
CA VAL A 314 9.04 11.02 15.29
C VAL A 314 8.26 12.01 16.15
N ALA A 315 7.72 11.56 17.28
CA ALA A 315 6.98 12.40 18.22
C ALA A 315 7.87 13.18 19.22
N GLY A 316 9.16 12.87 19.29
CA GLY A 316 10.15 13.53 20.15
C GLY A 316 11.15 14.36 19.36
#